data_AF-A0A7M3Z294-F1
#
_entry.id   AF-A0A7M3Z294-F1
#
_cell.length_a   1.000
_cell.length_b   1.000
_cell.length_c   1.000
_cell.angle_alpha   90.00
_cell.angle_beta   90.00
_cell.angle_gamma   90.00
#
_symmetry.space_group_name_H-M   'P 1'
#
loop_
_entity.id
_entity.type
_entity.pdbx_description
1 polymer ?
#
loop_
_entity_poly.entity_id
_entity_poly.type
_entity_poly.pdbx_seq_one_letter_code
_entity_poly.pdbx_strand_id
1 'polypeptide(L)'
;MMFRMFEFEDIFSPLGMMNIVLISVVAPRAEAIITARHGFMMLQDRRWGAVLRSAFWRASLLVGLYFVVFNPEGWVFILPFLMLANPYAEKWIWESVPKEGRRRLRRLWAEQARERSAKTSRAEEKVLVEEEE
;
A
#
# COMPACT_ATOMS: atom_id res chain seq x y z
N MET A 1 -5.57 -19.07 10.72
CA MET A 1 -6.21 -19.08 9.39
C MET A 1 -5.25 -19.59 8.30
N MET A 2 -4.01 -19.12 8.24
CA MET A 2 -3.04 -19.53 7.20
C MET A 2 -2.65 -21.03 7.22
N PHE A 3 -2.67 -21.68 8.39
CA PHE A 3 -2.30 -23.09 8.50
C PHE A 3 -3.32 -24.07 7.89
N ARG A 4 -4.62 -23.73 7.95
CA ARG A 4 -5.71 -24.50 7.30
C ARG A 4 -5.72 -24.34 5.77
N MET A 5 -5.03 -23.32 5.22
CA MET A 5 -4.81 -23.17 3.77
C MET A 5 -3.78 -24.19 3.23
N PHE A 6 -2.93 -24.75 4.10
CA PHE A 6 -1.89 -25.71 3.70
C PHE A 6 -2.36 -27.18 3.66
N GLU A 7 -3.63 -27.45 3.96
CA GLU A 7 -4.22 -28.80 3.95
C GLU A 7 -4.93 -29.16 2.63
N PHE A 8 -5.09 -28.23 1.68
CA PHE A 8 -5.73 -28.53 0.40
C PHE A 8 -4.72 -29.07 -0.62
N GLU A 9 -5.08 -30.18 -1.27
CA GLU A 9 -4.37 -30.75 -2.41
C GLU A 9 -4.13 -29.66 -3.48
N ASP A 10 -2.96 -29.68 -4.15
CA ASP A 10 -2.51 -28.73 -5.19
C ASP A 10 -1.89 -27.36 -4.79
N ILE A 11 -1.31 -27.20 -3.59
CA ILE A 11 -0.51 -26.00 -3.23
C ILE A 11 0.70 -25.79 -4.15
N PHE A 12 1.34 -26.87 -4.59
CA PHE A 12 2.46 -26.82 -5.54
C PHE A 12 2.03 -26.69 -7.00
N SER A 13 0.72 -26.59 -7.27
CA SER A 13 0.26 -26.22 -8.60
C SER A 13 0.63 -24.76 -8.89
N PRO A 14 0.95 -24.41 -10.16
CA PRO A 14 1.23 -23.03 -10.55
C PRO A 14 0.12 -22.05 -10.17
N LEU A 15 -1.14 -22.50 -10.22
CA LEU A 15 -2.32 -21.71 -9.84
C LEU A 15 -2.38 -21.46 -8.33
N GLY A 16 -2.08 -22.47 -7.50
CA GLY A 16 -2.01 -22.33 -6.04
C GLY A 16 -0.93 -21.34 -5.60
N MET A 17 0.27 -21.43 -6.18
CA MET A 17 1.35 -20.47 -5.91
C MET A 17 0.96 -19.04 -6.31
N MET A 18 0.35 -18.88 -7.48
CA MET A 18 -0.14 -17.57 -7.94
C MET A 18 -1.18 -16.99 -6.98
N ASN A 19 -2.08 -17.82 -6.46
CA ASN A 19 -3.09 -17.38 -5.49
C ASN A 19 -2.45 -16.90 -4.18
N ILE A 20 -1.44 -17.62 -3.67
CA ILE A 20 -0.69 -17.23 -2.47
C ILE A 20 0.00 -15.88 -2.67
N VAL A 21 0.69 -15.70 -3.81
CA VAL A 21 1.33 -14.43 -4.16
C VAL A 21 0.30 -13.30 -4.21
N LEU A 22 -0.83 -13.51 -4.89
CA LEU A 22 -1.91 -12.52 -4.96
C LEU A 22 -2.45 -12.15 -3.58
N ILE A 23 -2.73 -13.13 -2.70
CA ILE A 23 -3.19 -12.87 -1.33
C ILE A 23 -2.15 -12.04 -0.57
N SER A 24 -0.87 -12.42 -0.65
CA SER A 24 0.22 -11.72 0.05
C SER A 24 0.41 -10.27 -0.41
N VAL A 25 0.05 -9.93 -1.64
CA VAL A 25 0.10 -8.56 -2.16
C VAL A 25 -1.19 -7.78 -1.87
N VAL A 26 -2.34 -8.40 -2.12
CA VAL A 26 -3.63 -7.72 -2.05
C VAL A 26 -4.08 -7.50 -0.60
N ALA A 27 -3.90 -8.47 0.29
CA ALA A 27 -4.33 -8.34 1.68
C ALA A 27 -3.71 -7.12 2.39
N PRO A 28 -2.36 -6.94 2.42
CA PRO A 28 -1.77 -5.75 3.03
C PRO A 28 -2.14 -4.46 2.28
N ARG A 29 -2.30 -4.51 0.95
CA ARG A 29 -2.69 -3.33 0.16
C ARG A 29 -4.10 -2.87 0.51
N ALA A 30 -5.05 -3.79 0.60
CA ALA A 30 -6.44 -3.49 0.95
C ALA A 30 -6.55 -2.94 2.39
N GLU A 31 -5.87 -3.55 3.37
CA GLU A 31 -5.84 -3.04 4.74
C GLU A 31 -5.23 -1.63 4.84
N ALA A 32 -4.19 -1.34 4.06
CA ALA A 32 -3.59 -0.01 4.00
C ALA A 32 -4.59 1.04 3.48
N ILE A 33 -5.35 0.71 2.42
CA ILE A 33 -6.38 1.60 1.85
C ILE A 33 -7.50 1.85 2.88
N ILE A 34 -7.99 0.80 3.53
CA ILE A 34 -9.06 0.92 4.54
C ILE A 34 -8.58 1.77 5.72
N THR A 35 -7.34 1.57 6.17
CA THR A 35 -6.76 2.30 7.29
C THR A 35 -6.53 3.77 6.96
N ALA A 36 -6.04 4.08 5.75
CA ALA A 36 -5.92 5.46 5.26
C ALA A 36 -7.27 6.19 5.27
N ARG A 37 -8.34 5.52 4.80
CA ARG A 37 -9.69 6.08 4.80
C ARG A 37 -10.23 6.31 6.21
N HIS A 38 -9.99 5.35 7.11
CA HIS A 38 -10.43 5.44 8.49
C HIS A 38 -9.77 6.61 9.23
N GLY A 39 -8.44 6.73 9.14
CA GLY A 39 -7.68 7.83 9.74
C GLY A 39 -8.11 9.19 9.19
N PHE A 40 -8.29 9.30 7.87
CA PHE A 40 -8.78 10.51 7.23
C PHE A 40 -10.15 10.97 7.75
N MET A 41 -11.13 10.06 7.84
CA MET A 41 -12.46 10.40 8.36
C MET A 41 -12.45 10.75 9.86
N MET A 42 -11.52 10.16 10.63
CA MET A 42 -11.37 10.44 12.05
C MET A 42 -10.85 11.86 12.30
N LEU A 43 -9.99 12.38 11.41
CA LEU A 43 -9.53 13.78 11.42
C LEU A 43 -10.59 14.79 10.95
N GLN A 44 -11.65 14.34 10.28
CA GLN A 44 -12.79 15.16 9.83
C GLN A 44 -13.97 15.15 10.81
N ASP A 45 -13.74 14.76 12.07
CA ASP A 45 -14.76 14.63 13.13
C ASP A 45 -15.90 13.62 12.85
N ARG A 46 -15.81 12.83 11.77
CA ARG A 46 -16.83 11.81 11.41
C ARG A 46 -16.55 10.44 12.05
N ARG A 47 -16.36 10.41 13.36
CA ARG A 47 -15.83 9.24 14.12
C ARG A 47 -16.67 7.97 13.96
N TRP A 48 -17.98 8.03 14.20
CA TRP A 48 -18.86 6.86 14.13
C TRP A 48 -19.02 6.31 12.71
N GLY A 49 -19.17 7.20 11.73
CA GLY A 49 -19.22 6.81 10.31
C GLY A 49 -17.90 6.18 9.86
N ALA A 50 -16.77 6.61 10.44
CA ALA A 50 -15.46 6.05 10.15
C ALA A 50 -15.30 4.62 10.67
N VAL A 51 -15.76 4.36 11.90
CA VAL A 51 -15.69 3.03 12.54
C VAL A 51 -16.60 2.04 11.84
N LEU A 52 -17.87 2.40 11.58
CA LEU A 52 -18.82 1.49 10.95
C LEU A 52 -18.42 1.13 9.51
N ARG A 53 -17.97 2.11 8.71
CA ARG A 53 -17.48 1.81 7.35
C ARG A 53 -16.21 0.99 7.36
N SER A 54 -15.23 1.31 8.22
CA SER A 54 -13.99 0.52 8.26
C SER A 54 -14.24 -0.90 8.72
N ALA A 55 -15.11 -1.10 9.71
CA ALA A 55 -15.53 -2.43 10.16
C ALA A 55 -16.22 -3.22 9.04
N PHE A 56 -17.16 -2.58 8.32
CA PHE A 56 -17.82 -3.19 7.16
C PHE A 56 -16.80 -3.63 6.11
N TRP A 57 -15.91 -2.74 5.68
CA TRP A 57 -14.93 -3.07 4.65
C TRP A 57 -13.90 -4.12 5.09
N ARG A 58 -13.50 -4.13 6.37
CA ARG A 58 -12.62 -5.18 6.92
C ARG A 58 -13.32 -6.54 6.96
N ALA A 59 -14.59 -6.58 7.37
CA ALA A 59 -15.38 -7.80 7.34
C ALA A 59 -15.55 -8.31 5.91
N SER A 60 -15.90 -7.44 4.97
CA SER A 60 -16.00 -7.79 3.54
C SER A 60 -14.67 -8.28 2.97
N LEU A 61 -13.55 -7.65 3.33
CA LEU A 61 -12.20 -8.08 2.92
C LEU A 61 -11.88 -9.47 3.46
N LEU A 62 -12.17 -9.74 4.74
CA LEU A 62 -11.92 -11.03 5.37
C LEU A 62 -12.73 -12.15 4.71
N VAL A 63 -14.02 -11.90 4.45
CA VAL A 63 -14.90 -12.85 3.75
C VAL A 63 -14.45 -13.05 2.30
N GLY A 64 -14.08 -11.98 1.59
CA GLY A 64 -13.61 -12.05 0.21
C GLY A 64 -12.30 -12.81 0.08
N LEU A 65 -11.33 -12.53 0.95
CA LEU A 65 -10.06 -13.28 0.98
C LEU A 65 -10.30 -14.75 1.29
N TYR A 66 -11.18 -15.07 2.24
CA TYR A 66 -11.55 -16.45 2.51
C TYR A 66 -12.18 -17.13 1.28
N PHE A 67 -13.09 -16.46 0.57
CA PHE A 67 -13.71 -17.00 -0.63
C PHE A 67 -12.70 -17.32 -1.74
N VAL A 68 -11.76 -16.42 -1.97
CA VAL A 68 -10.74 -16.53 -3.04
C VAL A 68 -9.72 -17.64 -2.80
N VAL A 69 -9.56 -18.08 -1.55
CA VAL A 69 -8.77 -19.27 -1.22
C VAL A 69 -9.33 -20.50 -1.89
N PHE A 70 -10.66 -20.69 -1.82
CA PHE A 70 -11.33 -21.86 -2.39
C PHE A 70 -11.70 -21.68 -3.86
N ASN A 71 -11.95 -20.44 -4.28
CA ASN A 71 -12.39 -20.09 -5.63
C ASN A 71 -11.51 -18.97 -6.20
N PRO A 72 -10.39 -19.30 -6.87
CA PRO A 72 -9.48 -18.30 -7.43
C PRO A 72 -10.15 -17.31 -8.40
N GLU A 73 -11.24 -17.70 -9.04
CA GLU A 73 -12.05 -16.85 -9.92
C GLU A 73 -12.61 -15.60 -9.20
N GLY A 74 -12.73 -15.65 -7.87
CA GLY A 74 -13.18 -14.53 -7.05
C GLY A 74 -12.30 -13.27 -7.15
N TRP A 75 -11.05 -13.41 -7.63
CA TRP A 75 -10.18 -12.27 -7.90
C TRP A 75 -10.76 -11.27 -8.90
N VAL A 76 -11.58 -11.74 -9.85
CA VAL A 76 -12.27 -10.89 -10.83
C VAL A 76 -13.19 -9.89 -10.15
N PHE A 77 -13.71 -10.22 -8.96
CA PHE A 77 -14.52 -9.29 -8.18
C PHE A 77 -13.68 -8.40 -7.29
N ILE A 78 -12.63 -8.90 -6.64
CA ILE A 78 -11.85 -8.10 -5.67
C ILE A 78 -10.93 -7.07 -6.36
N LEU A 79 -10.21 -7.48 -7.40
CA LEU A 79 -9.17 -6.64 -8.03
C LEU A 79 -9.72 -5.33 -8.60
N PRO A 80 -10.84 -5.30 -9.33
CA PRO A 80 -11.37 -4.04 -9.87
C PRO A 80 -11.68 -3.01 -8.79
N PHE A 81 -12.32 -3.43 -7.69
CA PHE A 81 -12.62 -2.51 -6.59
C PHE A 81 -11.36 -1.99 -5.91
N LEU A 82 -10.34 -2.85 -5.75
CA LEU A 82 -9.06 -2.44 -5.18
C LEU A 82 -8.34 -1.42 -6.06
N MET A 83 -8.29 -1.66 -7.38
CA MET A 83 -7.66 -0.76 -8.34
C MET A 83 -8.37 0.60 -8.38
N LEU A 84 -9.70 0.61 -8.36
CA LEU A 84 -10.50 1.83 -8.31
C LEU A 84 -10.28 2.61 -7.00
N ALA A 85 -10.14 1.92 -5.86
CA ALA A 85 -9.92 2.55 -4.56
C ALA A 85 -8.49 3.10 -4.38
N ASN A 86 -7.51 2.50 -5.05
CA ASN A 86 -6.09 2.82 -4.92
C ASN A 86 -5.72 4.32 -5.07
N PRO A 87 -6.16 5.05 -6.12
CA PRO A 87 -5.81 6.48 -6.27
C PRO A 87 -6.44 7.37 -5.19
N TYR A 88 -7.55 6.96 -4.58
CA TYR A 88 -8.18 7.73 -3.51
C TYR A 88 -7.40 7.64 -2.20
N ALA A 89 -6.71 6.52 -1.95
CA ALA A 89 -5.91 6.34 -0.75
C ALA A 89 -4.80 7.39 -0.64
N GLU A 90 -4.12 7.68 -1.75
CA GLU A 90 -3.09 8.73 -1.79
C GLU A 90 -3.67 10.11 -1.44
N LYS A 91 -4.85 10.45 -1.99
CA LYS A 91 -5.53 11.72 -1.66
C LYS A 91 -5.87 11.80 -0.16
N TRP A 92 -6.44 10.74 0.40
CA TRP A 92 -6.78 10.70 1.83
C TRP A 92 -5.54 10.85 2.71
N ILE A 93 -4.42 10.23 2.33
CA ILE A 93 -3.15 10.35 3.05
C ILE A 93 -2.65 11.79 3.00
N TRP A 94 -2.58 12.40 1.82
CA TRP A 94 -2.06 13.76 1.67
C TRP A 94 -2.93 14.82 2.35
N GLU A 95 -4.25 14.68 2.28
CA GLU A 95 -5.19 15.59 2.94
C GLU A 95 -5.16 15.44 4.47
N SER A 96 -4.81 14.25 4.97
CA SER A 96 -4.63 14.02 6.42
C SER A 96 -3.38 14.71 6.99
N VAL A 97 -2.43 15.16 6.15
CA VAL A 97 -1.21 15.83 6.63
C VAL A 97 -1.53 17.29 7.03
N PRO A 98 -1.25 17.70 8.29
CA PRO A 98 -1.45 19.07 8.74
C PRO A 98 -0.67 20.08 7.90
N LYS A 99 -1.14 21.33 7.85
CA LYS A 99 -0.48 22.42 7.10
C LYS A 99 1.00 22.59 7.49
N GLU A 100 1.32 22.44 8.77
CA GLU A 100 2.69 22.49 9.29
C GLU A 100 3.54 21.30 8.80
N GLY A 101 2.98 20.09 8.86
CA GLY A 101 3.63 18.88 8.35
C GLY A 101 3.95 18.97 6.86
N ARG A 102 3.02 19.51 6.05
CA ARG A 102 3.26 19.76 4.61
C ARG A 102 4.38 20.76 4.38
N ARG A 103 4.52 21.79 5.22
CA ARG A 103 5.63 22.75 5.12
C ARG A 103 6.97 22.10 5.47
N ARG A 104 7.01 21.25 6.50
CA ARG A 104 8.22 20.51 6.89
C ARG A 104 8.64 19.48 5.84
N LEU A 105 7.69 18.75 5.25
CA LEU A 105 7.96 17.79 4.18
C LEU A 105 8.57 18.47 2.95
N ARG A 106 8.05 19.63 2.53
CA ARG A 106 8.63 20.40 1.42
C ARG A 106 10.08 20.83 1.69
N ARG A 107 10.42 21.16 2.95
CA ARG A 107 11.81 21.49 3.33
C ARG A 107 12.71 20.26 3.24
N LEU A 108 12.29 19.13 3.79
CA LEU A 108 13.04 17.87 3.74
C LEU A 108 13.29 17.41 2.30
N TRP A 109 12.30 17.51 1.42
CA TRP A 109 12.50 17.19 0.00
C TRP A 109 13.46 18.15 -0.69
N ALA A 110 13.41 19.44 -0.37
CA ALA A 110 14.37 20.42 -0.89
C ALA A 110 15.80 20.20 -0.36
N GLU A 111 15.96 19.68 0.86
CA GLU A 111 17.25 19.26 1.42
C GLU A 111 17.75 17.99 0.72
N GLN A 112 16.91 16.96 0.59
CA GLN A 112 17.27 15.72 -0.11
C GLN A 112 17.64 15.95 -1.59
N ALA A 113 16.95 16.84 -2.28
CA ALA A 113 17.28 17.19 -3.67
C ALA A 113 18.66 17.86 -3.77
N ARG A 114 19.00 18.72 -2.80
CA ARG A 114 20.33 19.36 -2.72
C ARG A 114 21.42 18.35 -2.38
N GLU A 115 21.18 17.44 -1.42
CA GLU A 115 22.13 16.37 -1.09
C GLU A 115 22.39 15.43 -2.25
N ARG A 116 21.36 15.06 -3.02
CA ARG A 116 21.54 14.23 -4.23
C ARG A 116 22.41 14.93 -5.27
N SER A 117 22.15 16.21 -5.53
CA SER A 117 22.93 17.00 -6.48
C SER A 117 24.39 17.14 -6.05
N ALA A 118 24.64 17.37 -4.75
CA ALA A 118 25.99 17.46 -4.19
C ALA A 118 26.73 16.11 -4.21
N LYS A 119 26.02 14.99 -4.05
CA LYS A 119 26.62 13.64 -4.19
C LYS A 119 26.99 13.33 -5.64
N THR A 120 26.14 13.72 -6.60
CA THR A 120 26.43 13.56 -8.03
C THR A 120 27.65 14.38 -8.45
N SER A 121 27.70 15.67 -8.09
CA SER A 121 28.85 16.52 -8.44
C SER A 121 30.16 16.01 -7.83
N ARG A 122 30.11 15.50 -6.59
CA ARG A 122 31.28 14.92 -5.92
C ARG A 122 31.69 13.55 -6.48
N ALA A 123 30.77 12.82 -7.13
CA ALA A 123 31.08 11.59 -7.84
C ALA A 123 31.73 11.89 -9.19
N GLU A 124 31.23 12.89 -9.93
CA GLU A 124 31.83 13.37 -11.19
C GLU A 124 33.25 13.92 -10.97
N GLU A 125 33.46 14.71 -9.91
CA GLU A 125 34.77 15.23 -9.56
C GLU A 125 35.79 14.12 -9.23
N LYS A 126 35.36 13.04 -8.56
CA LYS A 126 36.24 11.89 -8.29
C LYS A 126 36.63 11.13 -9.56
N VAL A 127 35.70 10.96 -10.50
CA VAL A 127 35.98 10.26 -11.77
C VAL A 127 36.97 11.04 -12.61
N LEU A 128 36.86 12.37 -12.65
CA LEU A 128 37.80 13.23 -13.39
C LEU A 128 39.21 13.19 -12.79
N VAL A 129 39.32 13.14 -11.46
CA VAL A 129 40.62 13.02 -10.78
C VAL A 129 41.27 11.64 -11.01
N GLU A 130 40.48 10.58 -11.12
CA GLU A 130 40.96 9.21 -11.44
C GLU A 130 41.38 9.05 -12.91
N GLU A 131 40.84 9.85 -13.83
CA GLU A 131 41.27 9.87 -15.26
C GLU A 131 42.54 10.70 -15.50
N GLU A 132 42.90 11.62 -14.58
CA GLU A 132 44.10 12.46 -14.69
C GLU A 132 45.36 11.86 -14.01
N GLU A 133 45.24 10.78 -13.22
CA GLU A 133 46.34 9.99 -12.63
C GLU A 133 46.78 8.80 -13.51
#